data_AF-R7W583-F1
#
_entry.id   AF-R7W583-F1
#
_cell.length_a   1.000
_cell.length_b   1.000
_cell.length_c   1.000
_cell.angle_alpha   90.00
_cell.angle_beta   90.00
_cell.angle_gamma   90.00
#
_symmetry.space_group_name_H-M   'P 1'
#
loop_
_entity.id
_entity.type
_entity.pdbx_description
1 polymer ?
#
loop_
_entity_poly.entity_id
_entity_poly.type
_entity_poly.pdbx_seq_one_letter_code
_entity_poly.pdbx_strand_id
1 'polypeptide(L)'
;MPTGAVGLEGESGSEMHYGLEILDGTIDAVVHLADRYIAGRRFPDKAIDLIDEAYTRIELGGENTVVAPDNVAQVVMDVTFIISTLRLIKRRVSKLIHLADRLHERIVGQDEAVNLVAEAVLRSRIGLHQAGQLIGSFLFLSTTGVGKTELAKALAEQLFGSEKMMLRFDMSEYVSPESVQRLIGAPPSYLGYENGGQLTEKVRRRPYSVILFDEVEKAYPSVLNVFLQLLDDGVLTDGKGHNVDFKNTIIFMTSNVGAEHLNVGVVGEKTTAASRNLLMKQVQKSFKPEFLNRLSEIVVFEPLSHR
;
A
#
# COMPACT_ATOMS: atom_id res chain seq x y z
N MET A 1 38.82 -51.09 -17.16
CA MET A 1 37.50 -51.55 -16.68
C MET A 1 36.91 -50.43 -15.84
N PRO A 2 35.87 -49.74 -16.35
CA PRO A 2 35.24 -48.59 -15.71
C PRO A 2 34.03 -49.03 -14.85
N THR A 3 33.72 -48.26 -13.82
CA THR A 3 32.42 -48.23 -13.12
C THR A 3 32.29 -46.85 -12.50
N GLY A 4 31.33 -45.99 -12.77
CA GLY A 4 30.22 -45.97 -13.71
C GLY A 4 29.61 -44.58 -13.50
N ALA A 5 29.70 -43.72 -14.50
CA ALA A 5 29.00 -42.45 -14.50
C ALA A 5 27.51 -42.73 -14.73
N VAL A 6 26.66 -42.34 -13.78
CA VAL A 6 25.24 -42.17 -14.03
C VAL A 6 25.03 -40.68 -14.17
N GLY A 7 24.88 -40.25 -15.42
CA GLY A 7 24.52 -38.89 -15.77
C GLY A 7 23.14 -38.56 -15.23
N LEU A 8 23.06 -37.38 -14.62
CA LEU A 8 21.84 -36.59 -14.65
C LEU A 8 22.13 -35.45 -15.61
N GLU A 9 21.96 -35.74 -16.90
CA GLU A 9 21.72 -34.73 -17.92
C GLU A 9 20.38 -34.08 -17.59
N GLY A 10 20.46 -32.94 -16.94
CA GLY A 10 19.44 -31.91 -16.98
C GLY A 10 20.17 -30.64 -17.36
N GLU A 11 20.21 -30.34 -18.66
CA GLU A 11 20.77 -29.11 -19.21
C GLU A 11 20.18 -27.91 -18.43
N SER A 12 21.04 -27.28 -17.63
CA SER A 12 20.81 -26.01 -16.96
C SER A 12 20.73 -24.91 -18.02
N GLY A 13 19.56 -24.78 -18.66
CA GLY A 13 19.25 -23.79 -19.68
C GLY A 13 19.23 -22.32 -19.21
N SER A 14 20.11 -21.94 -18.28
CA SER A 14 20.20 -20.58 -17.73
C SER A 14 21.64 -20.11 -17.50
N GLU A 15 22.65 -20.92 -17.82
CA GLU A 15 24.07 -20.54 -17.61
C GLU A 15 24.76 -19.98 -18.87
N MET A 16 24.13 -20.06 -20.05
CA MET A 16 24.86 -19.88 -21.32
C MET A 16 24.74 -18.51 -22.01
N HIS A 17 24.05 -17.51 -21.47
CA HIS A 17 23.85 -16.23 -22.19
C HIS A 17 24.49 -14.99 -21.56
N TYR A 18 25.04 -15.09 -20.35
CA TYR A 18 25.32 -13.90 -19.57
C TYR A 18 26.78 -13.71 -19.14
N GLY A 19 27.69 -14.69 -19.08
CA GLY A 19 29.12 -14.38 -18.79
C GLY A 19 29.45 -13.68 -17.44
N LEU A 20 28.45 -13.26 -16.66
CA LEU A 20 28.50 -12.87 -15.25
C LEU A 20 28.01 -14.04 -14.40
N GLU A 21 28.59 -14.21 -13.22
CA GLU A 21 28.14 -15.21 -12.25
C GLU A 21 26.89 -14.72 -11.50
N ILE A 22 25.94 -15.60 -11.22
CA ILE A 22 24.76 -15.29 -10.41
C ILE A 22 24.99 -15.87 -9.01
N LEU A 23 24.98 -15.02 -7.97
CA LEU A 23 25.20 -15.45 -6.60
C LEU A 23 24.03 -16.31 -6.08
N ASP A 24 24.33 -17.30 -5.24
CA ASP A 24 23.32 -18.12 -4.56
C ASP A 24 22.25 -17.26 -3.85
N GLY A 25 20.99 -17.68 -3.98
CA GLY A 25 19.83 -16.95 -3.46
C GLY A 25 19.38 -15.75 -4.29
N THR A 26 20.10 -15.38 -5.37
CA THR A 26 19.67 -14.30 -6.28
C THR A 26 18.40 -14.66 -7.04
N ILE A 27 18.28 -15.89 -7.53
CA ILE A 27 17.07 -16.33 -8.24
C ILE A 27 15.85 -16.31 -7.30
N ASP A 28 16.00 -16.78 -6.06
CA ASP A 28 14.94 -16.70 -5.05
C ASP A 28 14.58 -15.24 -4.75
N ALA A 29 15.57 -14.36 -4.65
CA ALA A 29 15.33 -12.93 -4.50
C ALA A 29 14.61 -12.32 -5.70
N VAL A 30 14.96 -12.70 -6.94
CA VAL A 30 14.25 -12.27 -8.15
C VAL A 30 12.80 -12.70 -8.09
N VAL A 31 12.52 -13.97 -7.83
CA VAL A 31 11.15 -14.48 -7.77
C VAL A 31 10.36 -13.78 -6.66
N HIS A 32 10.92 -13.70 -5.46
CA HIS A 32 10.26 -13.06 -4.33
C HIS A 32 10.03 -11.56 -4.59
N LEU A 33 11.01 -10.83 -5.11
CA LEU A 33 10.89 -9.40 -5.36
C LEU A 33 9.97 -9.12 -6.55
N ALA A 34 10.00 -9.95 -7.60
CA ALA A 34 9.09 -9.84 -8.73
C ALA A 34 7.65 -10.10 -8.32
N ASP A 35 7.42 -11.14 -7.52
CA ASP A 35 6.08 -11.48 -7.03
C ASP A 35 5.49 -10.33 -6.24
N ARG A 36 6.28 -9.88 -5.26
CA ARG A 36 5.86 -8.87 -4.31
C ARG A 36 5.77 -7.49 -4.91
N TYR A 37 6.74 -7.12 -5.75
CA TYR A 37 6.94 -5.72 -6.11
C TYR A 37 6.51 -5.32 -7.53
N ILE A 38 6.50 -6.26 -8.47
CA ILE A 38 6.19 -5.97 -9.87
C ILE A 38 4.74 -6.37 -10.17
N ALA A 39 3.86 -5.37 -10.10
CA ALA A 39 2.45 -5.50 -10.42
C ALA A 39 2.20 -5.36 -11.93
N GLY A 40 1.12 -5.99 -12.41
CA GLY A 40 0.68 -5.86 -13.82
C GLY A 40 1.45 -6.70 -14.84
N ARG A 41 2.47 -7.46 -14.42
CA ARG A 41 3.18 -8.44 -15.26
C ARG A 41 3.01 -9.86 -14.70
N ARG A 42 3.19 -10.87 -15.55
CA ARG A 42 3.06 -12.29 -15.18
C ARG A 42 4.42 -12.97 -15.09
N PHE A 43 4.49 -14.02 -14.30
CA PHE A 43 5.62 -14.96 -14.35
C PHE A 43 5.53 -15.83 -15.61
N PRO A 44 6.67 -16.25 -16.19
CA PRO A 44 8.04 -15.96 -15.73
C PRO A 44 8.59 -14.59 -16.17
N ASP A 45 7.96 -13.92 -17.15
CA ASP A 45 8.47 -12.72 -17.82
C ASP A 45 8.97 -11.64 -16.84
N LYS A 46 8.20 -11.31 -15.80
CA LYS A 46 8.59 -10.27 -14.83
C LYS A 46 9.85 -10.60 -14.02
N ALA A 47 10.17 -11.88 -13.84
CA ALA A 47 11.41 -12.29 -13.19
C ALA A 47 12.59 -12.17 -14.16
N ILE A 48 12.37 -12.58 -15.42
CA ILE A 48 13.36 -12.51 -16.49
C ILE A 48 13.74 -11.05 -16.74
N ASP A 49 12.76 -10.16 -16.90
CA ASP A 49 13.01 -8.72 -17.09
C ASP A 49 13.86 -8.11 -15.96
N LEU A 50 13.62 -8.52 -14.70
CA LEU A 50 14.36 -8.01 -13.55
C LEU A 50 15.80 -8.49 -13.51
N ILE A 51 16.04 -9.76 -13.82
CA ILE A 51 17.40 -10.30 -13.84
C ILE A 51 18.19 -9.77 -15.03
N ASP A 52 17.55 -9.59 -16.19
CA ASP A 52 18.16 -9.02 -17.40
C ASP A 52 18.56 -7.54 -17.20
N GLU A 53 17.69 -6.75 -16.56
CA GLU A 53 18.00 -5.37 -16.22
C GLU A 53 19.09 -5.28 -15.14
N ALA A 54 19.10 -6.20 -14.15
CA ALA A 54 20.16 -6.25 -13.15
C ALA A 54 21.51 -6.61 -13.77
N TYR A 55 21.49 -7.57 -14.70
CA TYR A 55 22.63 -7.98 -15.50
C TYR A 55 23.20 -6.81 -16.31
N THR A 56 22.35 -6.13 -17.09
CA THR A 56 22.73 -5.01 -17.97
C THR A 56 23.42 -3.89 -17.17
N ARG A 57 22.94 -3.60 -15.96
CA ARG A 57 23.54 -2.56 -15.10
C ARG A 57 24.92 -2.94 -14.57
N ILE A 58 25.13 -4.22 -14.27
CA ILE A 58 26.43 -4.71 -13.78
C ILE A 58 27.45 -4.72 -14.92
N GLU A 59 27.04 -5.18 -16.10
CA GLU A 59 27.86 -5.16 -17.31
C GLU A 59 28.30 -3.73 -17.68
N LEU A 60 27.37 -2.76 -17.68
CA LEU A 60 27.68 -1.34 -17.93
C LEU A 60 28.55 -0.71 -16.84
N GLY A 61 28.50 -1.21 -15.61
CA GLY A 61 29.26 -0.70 -14.47
C GLY A 61 30.73 -1.10 -14.47
N GLY A 62 31.12 -2.16 -15.20
CA GLY A 62 32.51 -2.58 -15.44
C GLY A 62 33.32 -3.06 -14.23
N GLU A 63 32.85 -2.84 -12.99
CA GLU A 63 33.57 -3.17 -11.76
C GLU A 63 33.16 -4.51 -11.13
N ASN A 64 31.98 -5.04 -11.46
CA ASN A 64 31.44 -6.26 -10.86
C ASN A 64 31.17 -7.32 -11.92
N THR A 65 31.55 -8.56 -11.64
CA THR A 65 31.27 -9.72 -12.50
C THR A 65 30.15 -10.62 -11.95
N VAL A 66 29.52 -10.20 -10.86
CA VAL A 66 28.55 -11.02 -10.11
C VAL A 66 27.24 -10.27 -9.93
N VAL A 67 26.13 -10.93 -10.25
CA VAL A 67 24.78 -10.46 -9.95
C VAL A 67 24.36 -11.04 -8.59
N ALA A 68 24.13 -10.16 -7.62
CA ALA A 68 23.71 -10.49 -6.27
C ALA A 68 22.26 -10.02 -6.00
N PRO A 69 21.61 -10.49 -4.91
CA PRO A 69 20.26 -10.07 -4.55
C PRO A 69 20.08 -8.55 -4.44
N ASP A 70 21.12 -7.84 -4.00
CA ASP A 70 21.11 -6.38 -3.86
C ASP A 70 21.00 -5.65 -5.21
N ASN A 71 21.53 -6.23 -6.29
CA ASN A 71 21.44 -5.65 -7.64
C ASN A 71 20.00 -5.68 -8.16
N VAL A 72 19.33 -6.84 -7.99
CA VAL A 72 17.92 -7.03 -8.33
C VAL A 72 17.03 -6.10 -7.52
N ALA A 73 17.32 -5.97 -6.23
CA ALA A 73 16.67 -5.00 -5.35
C ALA A 73 16.79 -3.56 -5.86
N GLN A 74 17.96 -3.17 -6.37
CA GLN A 74 18.17 -1.84 -6.95
C GLN A 74 17.33 -1.62 -8.21
N VAL A 75 17.25 -2.61 -9.09
CA VAL A 75 16.39 -2.55 -10.28
C VAL A 75 14.93 -2.34 -9.90
N VAL A 76 14.41 -3.14 -8.96
CA VAL A 76 13.02 -3.05 -8.53
C VAL A 76 12.73 -1.66 -7.97
N MET A 77 13.62 -1.04 -7.17
CA MET A 77 13.41 0.32 -6.67
C MET A 77 13.22 1.33 -7.79
N ASP A 78 14.04 1.23 -8.83
CA ASP A 78 14.04 2.19 -9.92
C ASP A 78 12.80 2.01 -10.81
N VAL A 79 12.44 0.76 -11.12
CA VAL A 79 11.25 0.43 -11.91
C VAL A 79 9.95 0.80 -11.18
N THR A 80 9.91 0.60 -9.86
CA THR A 80 8.71 0.86 -9.06
C THR A 80 8.63 2.29 -8.52
N PHE A 81 9.67 3.10 -8.72
CA PHE A 81 9.84 4.42 -8.08
C PHE A 81 9.69 4.38 -6.55
N ILE A 82 9.89 3.22 -5.93
CA ILE A 82 9.98 3.11 -4.48
C ILE A 82 11.36 3.62 -4.08
N ILE A 83 11.44 4.94 -3.89
CA ILE A 83 12.63 5.57 -3.36
C ILE A 83 12.78 5.10 -1.91
N SER A 84 13.76 4.22 -1.70
CA SER A 84 14.27 3.76 -0.42
C SER A 84 13.61 2.55 0.28
N THR A 85 13.19 1.49 -0.43
CA THR A 85 12.78 0.23 0.25
C THR A 85 13.74 -0.97 0.13
N LEU A 86 14.69 -1.02 -0.84
CA LEU A 86 15.46 -2.26 -1.11
C LEU A 86 16.98 -2.27 -0.88
N ARG A 87 17.64 -1.19 -0.43
CA ARG A 87 19.00 -1.31 0.17
C ARG A 87 18.98 -2.11 1.49
N LEU A 88 19.41 -3.38 1.46
CA LEU A 88 19.79 -4.27 2.57
C LEU A 88 18.71 -4.58 3.63
N ILE A 89 18.11 -5.77 3.50
CA ILE A 89 17.05 -6.34 4.37
C ILE A 89 17.43 -6.33 5.86
N LYS A 90 18.70 -6.54 6.23
CA LYS A 90 19.14 -6.58 7.64
C LYS A 90 19.28 -5.21 8.32
N ARG A 91 19.52 -4.13 7.56
CA ARG A 91 19.70 -2.76 8.10
C ARG A 91 18.42 -1.91 8.13
N ARG A 92 17.29 -2.44 7.61
CA ARG A 92 16.06 -1.65 7.38
C ARG A 92 14.92 -1.94 8.33
N VAL A 93 14.82 -3.15 8.89
CA VAL A 93 13.88 -3.40 10.00
C VAL A 93 14.17 -2.41 11.14
N SER A 94 15.44 -2.14 11.45
CA SER A 94 15.81 -1.12 12.44
C SER A 94 15.33 0.29 12.09
N LYS A 95 15.31 0.67 10.81
CA LYS A 95 14.69 1.95 10.40
C LYS A 95 13.18 1.93 10.61
N LEU A 96 12.49 0.83 10.33
CA LEU A 96 11.04 0.73 10.53
C LEU A 96 10.64 0.63 12.01
N ILE A 97 11.53 0.11 12.87
CA ILE A 97 11.31 0.10 14.33
C ILE A 97 11.05 1.52 14.86
N HIS A 98 11.73 2.53 14.29
CA HIS A 98 11.54 3.94 14.66
C HIS A 98 10.55 4.69 13.76
N LEU A 99 9.66 3.99 13.04
CA LEU A 99 8.69 4.66 12.16
C LEU A 99 7.72 5.52 12.97
N ALA A 100 7.21 5.02 14.09
CA ALA A 100 6.34 5.79 14.97
C ALA A 100 7.02 7.07 15.47
N ASP A 101 8.27 6.96 15.94
CA ASP A 101 9.07 8.11 16.39
C ASP A 101 9.20 9.18 15.31
N ARG A 102 9.51 8.77 14.07
CA ARG A 102 9.64 9.71 12.93
C ARG A 102 8.31 10.32 12.50
N LEU A 103 7.21 9.58 12.62
CA LEU A 103 5.88 10.15 12.38
C LEU A 103 5.56 11.20 13.45
N HIS A 104 5.95 10.97 14.70
CA HIS A 104 5.77 11.91 15.81
C HIS A 104 6.61 13.19 15.70
N GLU A 105 7.68 13.22 14.88
CA GLU A 105 8.37 14.47 14.56
C GLU A 105 7.42 15.52 13.91
N ARG A 106 6.35 15.05 13.27
CA ARG A 106 5.36 15.89 12.58
C ARG A 106 3.95 15.77 13.16
N ILE A 107 3.61 14.64 13.76
CA ILE A 107 2.29 14.35 14.34
C ILE A 107 2.36 14.45 15.86
N VAL A 108 1.80 15.54 16.39
CA VAL A 108 1.70 15.75 17.83
C VAL A 108 0.47 15.03 18.38
N GLY A 109 0.68 14.18 19.38
CA GLY A 109 -0.37 13.31 19.94
C GLY A 109 -0.79 12.21 18.96
N GLN A 110 -2.06 11.78 19.06
CA GLN A 110 -2.62 10.70 18.23
C GLN A 110 -1.82 9.38 18.31
N ASP A 111 -1.27 9.08 19.48
CA ASP A 111 -0.35 7.94 19.68
C ASP A 111 -0.96 6.62 19.22
N GLU A 112 -2.27 6.41 19.45
CA GLU A 112 -2.99 5.23 18.98
C GLU A 112 -2.91 5.09 17.45
N ALA A 113 -3.22 6.16 16.71
CA ALA A 113 -3.19 6.15 15.25
C ALA A 113 -1.78 5.94 14.70
N VAL A 114 -0.79 6.66 15.25
CA VAL A 114 0.60 6.57 14.80
C VAL A 114 1.16 5.17 15.01
N ASN A 115 0.92 4.58 16.19
CA ASN A 115 1.42 3.25 16.52
C ASN A 115 0.76 2.16 15.66
N LEU A 116 -0.57 2.17 15.50
CA LEU A 116 -1.27 1.17 14.69
C LEU A 116 -0.82 1.21 13.22
N VAL A 117 -0.65 2.42 12.66
CA VAL A 117 -0.15 2.60 11.29
C VAL A 117 1.28 2.10 11.17
N ALA A 118 2.17 2.47 12.10
CA ALA A 118 3.57 2.02 12.08
C ALA A 118 3.67 0.49 12.19
N GLU A 119 2.85 -0.13 13.04
CA GLU A 119 2.80 -1.57 13.21
C GLU A 119 2.31 -2.30 11.95
N ALA A 120 1.26 -1.81 11.28
CA ALA A 120 0.78 -2.39 10.03
C ALA A 120 1.86 -2.36 8.94
N VAL A 121 2.57 -1.24 8.80
CA VAL A 121 3.71 -1.13 7.87
C VAL A 121 4.82 -2.12 8.24
N LEU A 122 5.18 -2.20 9.52
CA LEU A 122 6.22 -3.11 9.98
C LEU A 122 5.84 -4.56 9.67
N ARG A 123 4.63 -4.99 10.05
CA ARG A 123 4.09 -6.34 9.81
C ARG A 123 4.10 -6.71 8.34
N SER A 124 3.66 -5.80 7.47
CA SER A 124 3.76 -5.99 6.02
C SER A 124 5.20 -6.23 5.61
N ARG A 125 6.14 -5.35 6.01
CA ARG A 125 7.54 -5.40 5.57
C ARG A 125 8.29 -6.66 6.02
N ILE A 126 7.98 -7.20 7.20
CA ILE A 126 8.58 -8.46 7.70
C ILE A 126 7.86 -9.73 7.20
N GLY A 127 6.84 -9.59 6.35
CA GLY A 127 6.12 -10.73 5.76
C GLY A 127 5.19 -11.45 6.72
N LEU A 128 4.83 -10.83 7.86
CA LEU A 128 3.85 -11.36 8.80
C LEU A 128 2.40 -10.95 8.45
N HIS A 129 2.22 -10.30 7.31
CA HIS A 129 0.91 -9.95 6.78
C HIS A 129 0.34 -11.09 5.93
N GLN A 130 -0.98 -11.28 5.94
CA GLN A 130 -1.61 -12.27 5.07
C GLN A 130 -1.33 -11.93 3.60
N ALA A 131 -0.86 -12.94 2.86
CA ALA A 131 -0.62 -12.83 1.44
C ALA A 131 -1.93 -12.47 0.73
N GLY A 132 -1.91 -11.46 -0.14
CA GLY A 132 -3.08 -11.06 -0.92
C GLY A 132 -3.89 -9.90 -0.36
N GLN A 133 -3.59 -9.39 0.83
CA GLN A 133 -4.29 -8.24 1.42
C GLN A 133 -3.49 -6.94 1.32
N LEU A 134 -4.17 -5.81 1.55
CA LEU A 134 -3.60 -4.46 1.63
C LEU A 134 -2.56 -4.34 2.75
N ILE A 135 -1.62 -3.39 2.69
CA ILE A 135 -0.67 -3.16 3.81
C ILE A 135 -1.41 -2.78 5.10
N GLY A 136 -2.51 -2.06 4.96
CA GLY A 136 -3.45 -1.73 6.04
C GLY A 136 -4.55 -0.83 5.53
N SER A 137 -5.73 -0.94 6.14
CA SER A 137 -6.90 -0.12 5.87
C SER A 137 -7.45 0.46 7.17
N PHE A 138 -7.57 1.78 7.22
CA PHE A 138 -7.90 2.49 8.46
C PHE A 138 -9.07 3.44 8.25
N LEU A 139 -10.01 3.46 9.20
CA LEU A 139 -11.03 4.50 9.27
C LEU A 139 -10.73 5.44 10.42
N PHE A 140 -10.40 6.69 10.10
CA PHE A 140 -10.09 7.75 11.05
C PHE A 140 -11.33 8.58 11.36
N LEU A 141 -11.75 8.56 12.63
CA LEU A 141 -12.96 9.18 13.13
C LEU A 141 -12.60 10.36 14.03
N SER A 142 -12.96 11.59 13.62
CA SER A 142 -12.84 12.79 14.47
C SER A 142 -13.40 14.03 13.76
N THR A 143 -13.24 15.23 14.32
CA THR A 143 -13.46 16.50 13.60
C THR A 143 -12.35 16.80 12.60
N THR A 144 -12.51 17.87 11.81
CA THR A 144 -11.46 18.37 10.91
C THR A 144 -10.34 19.05 11.70
N GLY A 145 -9.11 19.02 11.15
CA GLY A 145 -7.97 19.75 11.72
C GLY A 145 -7.16 19.03 12.81
N VAL A 146 -7.52 17.81 13.20
CA VAL A 146 -6.84 17.01 14.25
C VAL A 146 -5.64 16.17 13.76
N GLY A 147 -5.30 16.24 12.47
CA GLY A 147 -4.10 15.57 11.92
C GLY A 147 -4.35 14.31 11.07
N LYS A 148 -5.61 13.96 10.74
CA LYS A 148 -5.96 12.78 9.90
C LYS A 148 -5.22 12.77 8.55
N THR A 149 -5.34 13.87 7.79
CA THR A 149 -4.64 14.06 6.50
C THR A 149 -3.14 14.22 6.68
N GLU A 150 -2.71 14.78 7.81
CA GLU A 150 -1.29 15.02 8.07
C GLU A 150 -0.54 13.72 8.30
N LEU A 151 -1.14 12.76 9.01
CA LEU A 151 -0.60 11.41 9.17
C LEU A 151 -0.43 10.72 7.81
N ALA A 152 -1.38 10.90 6.89
CA ALA A 152 -1.30 10.38 5.52
C ALA A 152 -0.08 10.92 4.75
N LYS A 153 0.12 12.23 4.81
CA LYS A 153 1.25 12.92 4.16
C LYS A 153 2.58 12.52 4.78
N ALA A 154 2.67 12.56 6.11
CA ALA A 154 3.87 12.17 6.85
C ALA A 154 4.26 10.72 6.53
N LEU A 155 3.28 9.81 6.46
CA LEU A 155 3.54 8.43 6.09
C LEU A 155 4.01 8.29 4.63
N ALA A 156 3.38 8.99 3.69
CA ALA A 156 3.81 8.96 2.29
C ALA A 156 5.26 9.45 2.12
N GLU A 157 5.63 10.50 2.84
CA GLU A 157 7.00 11.01 2.89
C GLU A 157 7.97 9.99 3.51
N GLN A 158 7.63 9.40 4.66
CA GLN A 158 8.48 8.43 5.36
C GLN A 158 8.69 7.13 4.58
N LEU A 159 7.69 6.67 3.82
CA LEU A 159 7.75 5.41 3.08
C LEU A 159 8.26 5.57 1.66
N PHE A 160 7.94 6.69 1.00
CA PHE A 160 8.18 6.86 -0.44
C PHE A 160 8.99 8.12 -0.78
N GLY A 161 9.47 8.85 0.24
CA GLY A 161 10.31 10.03 0.08
C GLY A 161 9.59 11.27 -0.42
N SER A 162 8.27 11.24 -0.55
CA SER A 162 7.49 12.37 -1.07
C SER A 162 6.01 12.30 -0.68
N GLU A 163 5.46 13.40 -0.17
CA GLU A 163 4.02 13.55 0.05
C GLU A 163 3.20 13.37 -1.24
N LYS A 164 3.80 13.61 -2.43
CA LYS A 164 3.13 13.43 -3.73
C LYS A 164 2.81 11.96 -4.05
N MET A 165 3.30 11.02 -3.24
CA MET A 165 2.94 9.62 -3.29
C MET A 165 1.65 9.32 -2.49
N MET A 166 1.06 10.33 -1.87
CA MET A 166 -0.31 10.28 -1.37
C MET A 166 -1.30 10.56 -2.50
N LEU A 167 -2.23 9.63 -2.75
CA LEU A 167 -3.35 9.81 -3.65
C LEU A 167 -4.58 10.20 -2.84
N ARG A 168 -5.03 11.45 -2.94
CA ARG A 168 -6.22 11.94 -2.23
C ARG A 168 -7.45 11.94 -3.14
N PHE A 169 -8.58 11.50 -2.60
CA PHE A 169 -9.89 11.52 -3.22
C PHE A 169 -10.89 12.09 -2.20
N ASP A 170 -11.56 13.17 -2.56
CA ASP A 170 -12.62 13.77 -1.75
C ASP A 170 -13.95 13.09 -2.07
N MET A 171 -14.52 12.34 -1.12
CA MET A 171 -15.75 11.57 -1.37
C MET A 171 -17.00 12.44 -1.46
N SER A 172 -16.94 13.72 -1.08
CA SER A 172 -17.99 14.70 -1.38
C SER A 172 -18.13 14.95 -2.90
N GLU A 173 -17.11 14.64 -3.71
CA GLU A 173 -17.21 14.67 -5.17
C GLU A 173 -17.85 13.40 -5.75
N TYR A 174 -18.07 12.34 -4.96
CA TYR A 174 -18.49 11.00 -5.40
C TYR A 174 -19.89 10.63 -4.90
N VAL A 175 -20.79 11.61 -4.86
CA VAL A 175 -22.15 11.51 -4.29
C VAL A 175 -23.22 10.96 -5.24
N SER A 176 -22.90 10.75 -6.52
CA SER A 176 -23.84 10.29 -7.55
C SER A 176 -23.61 8.84 -8.01
N PRO A 177 -24.59 8.16 -8.64
CA PRO A 177 -24.41 6.82 -9.19
C PRO A 177 -23.24 6.68 -10.18
N GLU A 178 -23.00 7.71 -11.00
CA GLU A 178 -21.94 7.75 -12.02
C GLU A 178 -20.53 7.85 -11.42
N SER A 179 -20.43 8.12 -10.11
CA SER A 179 -19.17 8.24 -9.38
C SER A 179 -18.34 6.96 -9.41
N VAL A 180 -19.00 5.79 -9.47
CA VAL A 180 -18.31 4.51 -9.65
C VAL A 180 -17.51 4.51 -10.95
N GLN A 181 -18.11 4.93 -12.06
CA GLN A 181 -17.43 4.95 -13.36
C GLN A 181 -16.25 5.93 -13.38
N ARG A 182 -16.37 7.08 -12.70
CA ARG A 182 -15.24 8.01 -12.55
C ARG A 182 -14.11 7.39 -11.74
N LEU A 183 -14.43 6.64 -10.69
CA LEU A 183 -13.44 6.06 -9.79
C LEU A 183 -12.69 4.88 -10.41
N ILE A 184 -13.41 3.90 -10.98
CA ILE A 184 -12.82 2.65 -11.50
C ILE A 184 -12.76 2.55 -13.02
N GLY A 185 -13.42 3.44 -13.74
CA GLY A 185 -13.50 3.47 -15.20
C GLY A 185 -14.88 3.02 -15.70
N ALA A 186 -15.29 3.55 -16.85
CA ALA A 186 -16.53 3.16 -17.51
C ALA A 186 -16.32 1.89 -18.37
N PRO A 187 -17.35 1.05 -18.55
CA PRO A 187 -17.26 -0.08 -19.47
C PRO A 187 -17.19 0.37 -20.94
N PRO A 188 -16.71 -0.48 -21.87
CA PRO A 188 -16.52 -0.11 -23.27
C PRO A 188 -17.75 0.43 -23.99
N SER A 189 -18.95 0.17 -23.46
CA SER A 189 -20.23 0.64 -24.00
C SER A 189 -20.61 2.08 -23.61
N TYR A 190 -19.83 2.77 -22.77
CA TYR A 190 -20.14 4.10 -22.23
C TYR A 190 -19.25 5.21 -22.80
N LEU A 191 -19.80 6.42 -22.97
CA LEU A 191 -19.03 7.58 -23.42
C LEU A 191 -17.92 7.93 -22.41
N GLY A 192 -16.67 8.07 -22.87
CA GLY A 192 -15.53 8.39 -22.01
C GLY A 192 -14.78 7.16 -21.44
N TYR A 193 -15.11 5.94 -21.88
CA TYR A 193 -14.44 4.71 -21.45
C TYR A 193 -12.92 4.70 -21.72
N GLU A 194 -12.45 5.47 -22.70
CA GLU A 194 -11.03 5.58 -23.06
C GLU A 194 -10.16 6.03 -21.86
N ASN A 195 -10.67 6.92 -21.01
CA ASN A 195 -9.89 7.63 -19.98
C ASN A 195 -9.52 6.80 -18.72
N GLY A 196 -10.02 5.56 -18.60
CA GLY A 196 -9.82 4.74 -17.40
C GLY A 196 -10.46 5.33 -16.14
N GLY A 197 -10.24 4.70 -14.99
CA GLY A 197 -10.73 5.22 -13.69
C GLY A 197 -9.68 6.06 -12.97
N GLN A 198 -10.11 7.10 -12.26
CA GLN A 198 -9.19 7.96 -11.52
C GLN A 198 -8.39 7.22 -10.45
N LEU A 199 -8.99 6.24 -9.77
CA LEU A 199 -8.32 5.42 -8.77
C LEU A 199 -7.49 4.34 -9.45
N THR A 200 -8.11 3.57 -10.34
CA THR A 200 -7.50 2.40 -10.99
C THR A 200 -6.27 2.79 -11.83
N GLU A 201 -6.32 3.88 -12.59
CA GLU A 201 -5.17 4.34 -13.38
C GLU A 201 -4.04 4.92 -12.52
N LYS A 202 -4.36 5.68 -11.47
CA LYS A 202 -3.33 6.23 -10.57
C LYS A 202 -2.57 5.12 -9.85
N VAL A 203 -3.28 4.09 -9.37
CA VAL A 203 -2.66 2.94 -8.67
C VAL A 203 -1.93 2.02 -9.64
N ARG A 204 -2.46 1.79 -10.85
CA ARG A 204 -1.74 1.04 -11.89
C ARG A 204 -0.38 1.67 -12.22
N ARG A 205 -0.30 2.99 -12.28
CA ARG A 205 0.94 3.73 -12.50
C ARG A 205 1.83 3.82 -11.25
N ARG A 206 1.24 3.73 -10.05
CA ARG A 206 1.90 3.86 -8.75
C ARG A 206 1.33 2.83 -7.76
N PRO A 207 1.72 1.56 -7.89
CA PRO A 207 1.20 0.48 -7.04
C PRO A 207 1.62 0.62 -5.57
N TYR A 208 2.59 1.48 -5.28
CA TYR A 208 3.01 1.89 -3.96
C TYR A 208 2.52 3.29 -3.67
N SER A 209 1.50 3.40 -2.84
CA SER A 209 0.94 4.68 -2.47
C SER A 209 0.20 4.62 -1.14
N VAL A 210 0.12 5.77 -0.48
CA VAL A 210 -0.88 6.01 0.56
C VAL A 210 -2.11 6.57 -0.15
N ILE A 211 -3.27 5.97 0.03
CA ILE A 211 -4.51 6.40 -0.59
C ILE A 211 -5.41 6.97 0.50
N LEU A 212 -5.83 8.22 0.35
CA LEU A 212 -6.70 8.91 1.29
C LEU A 212 -8.08 9.13 0.66
N PHE A 213 -9.10 8.46 1.18
CA PHE A 213 -10.51 8.71 0.90
C PHE A 213 -11.06 9.63 2.00
N ASP A 214 -11.21 10.90 1.69
CA ASP A 214 -11.68 11.92 2.64
C ASP A 214 -13.21 11.94 2.69
N GLU A 215 -13.78 12.16 3.88
CA GLU A 215 -15.24 12.26 4.11
C GLU A 215 -16.04 11.06 3.56
N VAL A 216 -15.59 9.85 3.85
CA VAL A 216 -16.10 8.62 3.22
C VAL A 216 -17.60 8.38 3.44
N GLU A 217 -18.20 8.96 4.48
CA GLU A 217 -19.65 8.94 4.72
C GLU A 217 -20.47 9.67 3.65
N LYS A 218 -19.84 10.54 2.86
CA LYS A 218 -20.49 11.31 1.79
C LYS A 218 -20.58 10.53 0.48
N ALA A 219 -19.76 9.49 0.32
CA ALA A 219 -19.73 8.70 -0.90
C ALA A 219 -21.08 8.06 -1.20
N TYR A 220 -21.42 7.95 -2.49
CA TYR A 220 -22.59 7.20 -2.92
C TYR A 220 -22.48 5.73 -2.49
N PRO A 221 -23.56 5.04 -2.07
CA PRO A 221 -23.49 3.68 -1.56
C PRO A 221 -22.78 2.67 -2.48
N SER A 222 -22.93 2.80 -3.80
CA SER A 222 -22.22 1.92 -4.76
C SER A 222 -20.71 2.13 -4.78
N VAL A 223 -20.20 3.28 -4.36
CA VAL A 223 -18.76 3.52 -4.18
C VAL A 223 -18.23 2.74 -2.97
N LEU A 224 -19.00 2.67 -1.88
CA LEU A 224 -18.64 1.86 -0.72
C LEU A 224 -18.57 0.35 -1.06
N ASN A 225 -19.40 -0.12 -2.00
CA ASN A 225 -19.32 -1.50 -2.49
C ASN A 225 -18.02 -1.77 -3.26
N VAL A 226 -17.49 -0.78 -4.00
CA VAL A 226 -16.16 -0.89 -4.62
C VAL A 226 -15.09 -0.98 -3.53
N PHE A 227 -15.21 -0.19 -2.45
CA PHE A 227 -14.28 -0.29 -1.34
C PHE A 227 -14.35 -1.63 -0.62
N LEU A 228 -15.52 -2.25 -0.47
CA LEU A 228 -15.63 -3.62 0.04
C LEU A 228 -14.80 -4.61 -0.78
N GLN A 229 -14.93 -4.58 -2.11
CA GLN A 229 -14.12 -5.43 -2.99
C GLN A 229 -12.61 -5.17 -2.81
N LEU A 230 -12.23 -3.89 -2.72
CA LEU A 230 -10.84 -3.49 -2.49
C LEU A 230 -10.29 -4.02 -1.16
N LEU A 231 -11.06 -3.91 -0.09
CA LEU A 231 -10.66 -4.34 1.25
C LEU A 231 -10.58 -5.87 1.37
N ASP A 232 -11.40 -6.61 0.61
CA ASP A 232 -11.43 -8.07 0.63
C ASP A 232 -10.22 -8.69 -0.08
N ASP A 233 -10.01 -8.33 -1.35
CA ASP A 233 -9.06 -9.04 -2.23
C ASP A 233 -7.77 -8.26 -2.47
N GLY A 234 -7.70 -6.99 -2.04
CA GLY A 234 -6.60 -6.10 -2.39
C GLY A 234 -6.48 -5.88 -3.91
N VAL A 235 -7.53 -6.16 -4.68
CA VAL A 235 -7.56 -6.08 -6.14
C VAL A 235 -8.90 -5.48 -6.56
N LEU A 236 -8.86 -4.56 -7.52
CA LEU A 236 -10.06 -4.05 -8.17
C LEU A 236 -10.04 -4.37 -9.67
N THR A 237 -11.21 -4.70 -10.21
CA THR A 237 -11.39 -4.80 -11.65
C THR A 237 -11.86 -3.45 -12.19
N ASP A 238 -11.14 -2.89 -13.16
CA ASP A 238 -11.50 -1.64 -13.81
C ASP A 238 -12.72 -1.80 -14.74
N GLY A 239 -13.26 -0.70 -15.26
CA GLY A 239 -14.38 -0.74 -16.20
C GLY A 239 -14.12 -1.55 -17.48
N LYS A 240 -12.86 -1.73 -17.87
CA LYS A 240 -12.44 -2.49 -19.06
C LYS A 240 -12.19 -3.98 -18.75
N GLY A 241 -12.35 -4.42 -17.51
CA GLY A 241 -12.12 -5.80 -17.08
C GLY A 241 -10.67 -6.11 -16.68
N HIS A 242 -9.80 -5.11 -16.56
CA HIS A 242 -8.42 -5.33 -16.10
C HIS A 242 -8.33 -5.30 -14.59
N ASN A 243 -7.61 -6.25 -14.01
CA ASN A 243 -7.29 -6.25 -12.59
C ASN A 243 -6.21 -5.23 -12.27
N VAL A 244 -6.42 -4.47 -11.19
CA VAL A 244 -5.49 -3.50 -10.63
C VAL A 244 -5.15 -3.94 -9.21
N ASP A 245 -3.85 -4.08 -8.95
CA ASP A 245 -3.33 -4.57 -7.67
C ASP A 245 -3.14 -3.41 -6.68
N PHE A 246 -3.75 -3.53 -5.50
CA PHE A 246 -3.67 -2.59 -4.38
C PHE A 246 -2.96 -3.18 -3.16
N LYS A 247 -2.44 -4.40 -3.22
CA LYS A 247 -1.83 -5.11 -2.06
C LYS A 247 -0.65 -4.35 -1.44
N ASN A 248 -0.01 -3.50 -2.24
CA ASN A 248 1.10 -2.64 -1.83
C ASN A 248 0.68 -1.20 -1.44
N THR A 249 -0.61 -0.98 -1.22
CA THR A 249 -1.17 0.32 -0.82
C THR A 249 -1.58 0.33 0.65
N ILE A 250 -1.57 1.52 1.24
CA ILE A 250 -2.13 1.79 2.56
C ILE A 250 -3.36 2.67 2.34
N ILE A 251 -4.52 2.21 2.83
CA ILE A 251 -5.79 2.92 2.65
C ILE A 251 -6.15 3.65 3.93
N PHE A 252 -6.25 4.96 3.85
CA PHE A 252 -6.82 5.81 4.89
C PHE A 252 -8.18 6.31 4.44
N MET A 253 -9.19 6.11 5.27
CA MET A 253 -10.52 6.67 5.11
C MET A 253 -10.75 7.62 6.27
N THR A 254 -11.29 8.80 6.02
CA THR A 254 -11.66 9.72 7.11
C THR A 254 -13.16 9.85 7.16
N SER A 255 -13.68 10.03 8.37
CA SER A 255 -15.07 10.37 8.57
C SER A 255 -15.24 11.35 9.73
N ASN A 256 -16.23 12.21 9.61
CA ASN A 256 -16.65 13.11 10.68
C ASN A 256 -17.91 12.60 11.40
N VAL A 257 -18.39 11.39 11.09
CA VAL A 257 -19.57 10.78 11.72
C VAL A 257 -19.36 10.62 13.24
N GLY A 258 -20.31 11.15 14.02
CA GLY A 258 -20.30 11.04 15.48
C GLY A 258 -19.23 11.89 16.16
N ALA A 259 -18.50 12.74 15.43
CA ALA A 259 -17.46 13.60 15.96
C ALA A 259 -18.00 14.64 16.96
N GLU A 260 -19.29 14.98 16.89
CA GLU A 260 -19.97 15.82 17.87
C GLU A 260 -19.90 15.26 19.29
N HIS A 261 -19.82 13.93 19.45
CA HIS A 261 -19.70 13.27 20.74
C HIS A 261 -18.28 13.35 21.33
N LEU A 262 -17.27 13.66 20.53
CA LEU A 262 -15.88 13.82 20.99
C LEU A 262 -15.64 15.13 21.73
N ASN A 263 -16.44 16.17 21.42
CA ASN A 263 -16.34 17.47 22.06
C ASN A 263 -17.15 17.56 23.38
N VAL A 264 -17.93 16.53 23.71
CA VAL A 264 -18.74 16.46 24.92
C VAL A 264 -17.89 15.85 26.04
N GLY A 265 -17.09 16.70 26.67
CA GLY A 265 -16.12 16.36 27.71
C GLY A 265 -14.93 17.30 27.57
N VAL A 266 -14.77 18.18 28.56
CA VAL A 266 -13.71 19.19 28.79
C VAL A 266 -12.55 19.22 27.78
N VAL A 267 -12.29 20.42 27.23
CA VAL A 267 -11.07 20.78 26.49
C VAL A 267 -9.82 20.27 27.22
N GLY A 268 -9.16 19.25 26.68
CA GLY A 268 -7.88 18.73 27.20
C GLY A 268 -7.92 17.39 27.93
N GLU A 269 -9.06 16.71 28.04
CA GLU A 269 -9.13 15.31 28.53
C GLU A 269 -9.29 14.31 27.37
N LYS A 270 -8.72 13.10 27.53
CA LYS A 270 -8.91 11.99 26.58
C LYS A 270 -10.40 11.65 26.48
N THR A 271 -10.87 11.33 25.28
CA THR A 271 -12.28 10.99 25.04
C THR A 271 -12.73 9.86 25.96
N THR A 272 -13.78 10.12 26.76
CA THR A 272 -14.32 9.15 27.71
C THR A 272 -14.85 7.89 27.00
N ALA A 273 -14.86 6.75 27.70
CA ALA A 273 -15.45 5.52 27.18
C ALA A 273 -16.92 5.69 26.78
N ALA A 274 -17.68 6.53 27.50
CA ALA A 274 -19.07 6.85 27.16
C ALA A 274 -19.17 7.61 25.83
N SER A 275 -18.33 8.64 25.62
CA SER A 275 -18.28 9.40 24.37
C SER A 275 -17.86 8.53 23.18
N ARG A 276 -16.83 7.67 23.35
CA ARG A 276 -16.43 6.68 22.33
C ARG A 276 -17.58 5.73 21.98
N ASN A 277 -18.33 5.24 22.97
CA ASN A 277 -19.49 4.38 22.73
C ASN A 277 -20.62 5.07 21.95
N LEU A 278 -20.88 6.36 22.23
CA LEU A 278 -21.88 7.13 21.47
C LEU A 278 -21.44 7.37 20.03
N LEU A 279 -20.17 7.71 19.82
CA LEU A 279 -19.58 7.85 18.48
C LEU A 279 -19.71 6.55 17.69
N MET A 280 -19.29 5.41 18.27
CA MET A 280 -19.35 4.12 17.58
C MET A 280 -20.79 3.70 17.24
N LYS A 281 -21.78 4.05 18.07
CA LYS A 281 -23.20 3.84 17.73
C LYS A 281 -23.65 4.64 16.50
N GLN A 282 -23.10 5.84 16.27
CA GLN A 282 -23.41 6.60 15.04
C GLN A 282 -22.69 5.99 13.84
N VAL A 283 -21.42 5.61 13.99
CA VAL A 283 -20.65 4.94 12.93
C VAL A 283 -21.35 3.67 12.45
N GLN A 284 -21.85 2.84 13.36
CA GLN A 284 -22.60 1.62 13.03
C GLN A 284 -23.96 1.87 12.37
N LYS A 285 -24.51 3.09 12.47
CA LYS A 285 -25.72 3.48 11.73
C LYS A 285 -25.38 4.00 10.33
N SER A 286 -24.25 4.69 10.18
CA SER A 286 -23.81 5.27 8.92
C SER A 286 -23.15 4.26 7.98
N PHE A 287 -22.39 3.32 8.54
CA PHE A 287 -21.68 2.29 7.79
C PHE A 287 -22.25 0.92 8.11
N LYS A 288 -22.40 0.10 7.06
CA LYS A 288 -22.83 -1.28 7.24
C LYS A 288 -21.76 -2.08 8.01
N PRO A 289 -22.16 -3.05 8.85
CA PRO A 289 -21.21 -3.92 9.55
C PRO A 289 -20.22 -4.64 8.62
N GLU A 290 -20.67 -5.04 7.42
CA GLU A 290 -19.82 -5.67 6.41
C GLU A 290 -18.61 -4.80 6.04
N PHE A 291 -18.78 -3.48 5.97
CA PHE A 291 -17.70 -2.54 5.64
C PHE A 291 -16.74 -2.35 6.81
N LEU A 292 -17.30 -2.15 8.01
CA LEU A 292 -16.50 -1.93 9.22
C LEU A 292 -15.61 -3.14 9.55
N ASN A 293 -16.13 -4.36 9.35
CA ASN A 293 -15.42 -5.60 9.65
C ASN A 293 -14.26 -5.91 8.68
N ARG A 294 -14.14 -5.20 7.55
CA ARG A 294 -13.06 -5.38 6.56
C ARG A 294 -11.92 -4.38 6.71
N LEU A 295 -12.11 -3.36 7.55
CA LEU A 295 -11.03 -2.45 7.90
C LEU A 295 -10.04 -3.18 8.79
N SER A 296 -8.74 -2.89 8.63
CA SER A 296 -7.73 -3.36 9.56
C SER A 296 -7.98 -2.78 10.95
N GLU A 297 -8.23 -1.47 11.04
CA GLU A 297 -8.49 -0.77 12.30
C GLU A 297 -9.45 0.42 12.12
N ILE A 298 -10.24 0.71 13.15
CA ILE A 298 -11.05 1.93 13.26
C ILE A 298 -10.46 2.77 14.39
N VAL A 299 -9.96 3.96 14.05
CA VAL A 299 -9.17 4.77 14.98
C VAL A 299 -9.86 6.10 15.25
N VAL A 300 -10.04 6.42 16.53
CA VAL A 300 -10.59 7.69 16.98
C VAL A 300 -9.44 8.67 17.20
N PHE A 301 -9.43 9.80 16.48
CA PHE A 301 -8.45 10.86 16.72
C PHE A 301 -8.95 11.77 17.84
N GLU A 302 -8.12 11.96 18.85
CA GLU A 302 -8.44 12.79 20.01
C GLU A 302 -8.47 14.28 19.60
N PRO A 303 -9.37 15.09 20.18
CA PRO A 303 -9.32 16.54 20.01
C PRO A 303 -7.96 17.11 20.42
N LEU A 304 -7.48 18.12 19.70
CA LEU A 304 -6.21 18.79 20.05
C LEU A 304 -6.36 19.49 21.41
N SER A 305 -5.48 19.14 22.35
CA SER A 305 -5.36 19.88 23.60
C SER A 305 -4.62 21.19 23.35
N HIS A 306 -5.14 22.31 23.86
CA HIS A 306 -4.38 23.57 23.96
C HIS A 306 -3.29 23.41 25.03
N ARG A 307 -2.17 22.77 24.72
CA ARG A 307 -0.95 22.84 25.53
C ARG A 307 0.27 22.90 24.63
#